data_AF-A0A6S7IL78-F1
#
_entry.id   AF-A0A6S7IL78-F1
#
_cell.length_a   1.000
_cell.length_b   1.000
_cell.length_c   1.000
_cell.angle_alpha   90.00
_cell.angle_beta   90.00
_cell.angle_gamma   90.00
#
_symmetry.space_group_name_H-M   'P 1'
#
loop_
_entity.id
_entity.type
_entity.pdbx_description
1 polymer ?
#
loop_
_entity_poly.entity_id
_entity_poly.type
_entity_poly.pdbx_seq_one_letter_code
_entity_poly.pdbx_strand_id
1 'polypeptide(L)'
;MTIATTFSASTSESTTTPTPRRTSSTSKVPESTTSRTTPSKAIAGIVAILFLCLFLRTSTSCYNRLHRSRSIESPDAFEIANVRTTSSVPFRTRLASLSSIRRQVICKSEPFSIMEFRDHVRHLHADSDYLFSLEYEAVGGKKHLNDVDKKQDLTTHEGKKVNNKAKNRYADILPYDHSRVVLTEIDEQPDSEYINANYVDSYRKPRAYIAAQGPLPVGLVNFWRMVWENDSRVIVMVTNLFERMK
;
A
#
# COMPACT_ATOMS: atom_id res chain seq x y z
N MET A 1 29.66 55.65 15.28
CA MET A 1 31.11 55.82 15.10
C MET A 1 31.71 54.49 14.67
N THR A 2 32.87 54.38 14.00
CA THR A 2 33.53 55.23 12.99
C THR A 2 34.84 54.52 12.58
N ILE A 3 34.98 54.18 11.29
CA ILE A 3 36.24 53.88 10.58
C ILE A 3 37.00 52.59 10.98
N ALA A 4 37.74 52.05 10.01
CA ALA A 4 38.60 50.87 10.10
C ALA A 4 40.09 51.25 10.06
N THR A 5 40.99 50.33 10.40
CA THR A 5 42.43 50.53 10.29
C THR A 5 43.09 49.42 9.47
N THR A 6 43.70 49.78 8.36
CA THR A 6 44.56 48.92 7.53
C THR A 6 46.01 48.98 7.99
N PHE A 7 46.79 47.91 7.78
CA PHE A 7 48.25 48.03 7.66
C PHE A 7 48.81 47.04 6.63
N SER A 8 49.97 47.36 6.05
CA SER A 8 50.56 46.73 4.86
C SER A 8 52.10 46.60 4.99
N ALA A 9 52.80 46.19 3.91
CA ALA A 9 54.24 45.88 3.76
C ALA A 9 54.65 44.47 4.30
N SER A 10 55.37 43.57 3.60
CA SER A 10 56.45 43.61 2.57
C SER A 10 57.89 43.67 3.15
N THR A 11 58.94 43.14 2.50
CA THR A 11 59.06 42.65 1.11
C THR A 11 59.29 41.11 1.05
N SER A 12 60.27 40.42 0.44
CA SER A 12 61.51 40.71 -0.33
C SER A 12 61.76 39.62 -1.40
N GLU A 13 62.81 39.75 -2.23
CA GLU A 13 63.05 38.91 -3.41
C GLU A 13 64.17 37.86 -3.24
N SER A 14 64.29 36.93 -4.20
CA SER A 14 65.58 36.74 -4.93
C SER A 14 65.42 35.92 -6.21
N THR A 15 66.05 36.40 -7.28
CA THR A 15 66.10 35.74 -8.61
C THR A 15 67.48 35.08 -8.79
N THR A 16 67.57 33.91 -9.45
CA THR A 16 68.81 33.53 -10.17
C THR A 16 68.61 32.50 -11.28
N THR A 17 69.31 32.73 -12.39
CA THR A 17 69.52 31.92 -13.62
C THR A 17 70.52 32.75 -14.49
N PRO A 18 71.15 32.28 -15.60
CA PRO A 18 70.97 31.02 -16.36
C PRO A 18 72.26 30.32 -16.93
N THR A 19 72.11 29.05 -17.40
CA THR A 19 72.81 28.43 -18.58
C THR A 19 74.37 28.23 -18.60
N PRO A 20 74.99 27.54 -19.60
CA PRO A 20 74.52 26.52 -20.57
C PRO A 20 75.46 25.28 -20.76
N ARG A 21 75.06 24.28 -21.62
CA ARG A 21 75.72 23.92 -22.92
C ARG A 21 75.97 22.41 -23.26
N ARG A 22 75.28 21.90 -24.31
CA ARG A 22 75.65 20.77 -25.25
C ARG A 22 75.78 19.32 -24.67
N THR A 23 75.67 18.19 -25.41
CA THR A 23 75.34 17.91 -26.85
C THR A 23 74.73 16.51 -27.10
N SER A 24 73.92 16.39 -28.18
CA SER A 24 73.77 15.26 -29.15
C SER A 24 73.44 13.80 -28.74
N SER A 25 72.44 13.21 -29.44
CA SER A 25 72.30 11.80 -29.89
C SER A 25 72.33 10.66 -28.85
N THR A 26 71.49 9.62 -28.88
CA THR A 26 70.60 9.02 -29.92
C THR A 26 69.56 8.12 -29.20
N SER A 27 68.49 7.55 -29.78
CA SER A 27 68.00 7.45 -31.17
C SER A 27 66.44 7.43 -31.20
N LYS A 28 65.80 6.44 -31.85
CA LYS A 28 64.37 6.10 -31.75
C LYS A 28 64.18 4.58 -31.91
N VAL A 29 63.37 3.99 -31.04
CA VAL A 29 62.83 2.62 -31.19
C VAL A 29 61.33 2.73 -31.46
N PRO A 30 60.74 1.94 -32.38
CA PRO A 30 59.30 1.98 -32.62
C PRO A 30 58.55 1.31 -31.46
N GLU A 31 57.78 2.09 -30.70
CA GLU A 31 56.97 1.60 -29.60
C GLU A 31 55.69 0.92 -30.13
N SER A 32 55.63 -0.41 -30.03
CA SER A 32 54.46 -1.19 -30.48
C SER A 32 53.27 -0.96 -29.55
N THR A 33 52.25 -0.23 -30.02
CA THR A 33 51.09 0.21 -29.24
C THR A 33 50.11 -0.92 -28.92
N THR A 34 50.55 -1.90 -28.13
CA THR A 34 49.69 -2.95 -27.56
C THR A 34 48.79 -2.32 -26.49
N SER A 35 47.53 -2.06 -26.86
CA SER A 35 46.59 -1.28 -26.04
C SER A 35 46.20 -2.00 -24.74
N ARG A 36 46.97 -1.78 -23.66
CA ARG A 36 46.61 -2.17 -22.29
C ARG A 36 45.27 -1.54 -21.92
N THR A 37 44.21 -2.34 -21.95
CA THR A 37 42.89 -1.97 -21.41
C THR A 37 42.99 -1.83 -19.90
N THR A 38 42.99 -0.60 -19.40
CA THR A 38 43.05 -0.33 -17.96
C THR A 38 41.82 -0.91 -17.24
N PRO A 39 41.98 -1.51 -16.05
CA PRO A 39 40.88 -2.22 -15.37
C PRO A 39 39.66 -1.34 -15.08
N SER A 40 39.85 -0.03 -14.93
CA SER A 40 38.77 0.96 -14.83
C SER A 40 37.74 0.90 -15.97
N LYS A 41 38.19 0.67 -17.22
CA LYS A 41 37.28 0.56 -18.38
C LYS A 41 36.50 -0.75 -18.38
N ALA A 42 37.11 -1.84 -17.92
CA ALA A 42 36.44 -3.13 -17.76
C ALA A 42 35.36 -3.07 -16.65
N ILE A 43 35.69 -2.48 -15.49
CA ILE A 43 34.75 -2.31 -14.37
C ILE A 43 33.57 -1.42 -14.80
N ALA A 44 33.82 -0.29 -15.47
CA ALA A 44 32.76 0.56 -16.00
C ALA A 44 31.84 -0.18 -16.99
N GLY A 45 32.41 -1.03 -17.86
CA GLY A 45 31.64 -1.90 -18.77
C GLY A 45 30.75 -2.90 -18.03
N ILE A 46 31.28 -3.59 -17.01
CA ILE A 46 30.51 -4.53 -16.18
C ILE A 46 29.35 -3.82 -15.46
N VAL A 47 29.61 -2.66 -14.86
CA VAL A 47 28.59 -1.85 -14.18
C VAL A 47 27.52 -1.38 -15.16
N ALA A 48 27.89 -0.91 -16.35
CA ALA A 48 26.94 -0.52 -17.40
C ALA A 48 26.09 -1.71 -17.88
N ILE A 49 26.68 -2.90 -18.03
CA ILE A 49 25.95 -4.13 -18.37
C ILE A 49 24.98 -4.54 -17.25
N LEU A 50 25.36 -4.41 -15.98
CA LEU A 50 24.47 -4.69 -14.85
C LEU A 50 23.28 -3.71 -14.81
N PHE A 51 23.52 -2.41 -14.98
CA PHE A 51 22.44 -1.43 -15.09
C PHE A 51 21.55 -1.67 -16.32
N LEU A 52 22.12 -2.03 -17.47
CA LEU A 52 21.35 -2.38 -18.66
C LEU A 52 20.51 -3.65 -18.46
N CYS A 53 21.06 -4.69 -17.82
CA CYS A 53 20.32 -5.91 -17.49
C CYS A 53 19.21 -5.66 -16.47
N LEU A 54 19.42 -4.78 -15.48
CA LEU A 54 18.38 -4.36 -14.55
C LEU A 54 17.29 -3.55 -15.26
N PHE A 55 17.67 -2.59 -16.11
CA PHE A 55 16.75 -1.78 -16.92
C PHE A 55 15.94 -2.65 -17.88
N LEU A 56 16.57 -3.57 -18.61
CA LEU A 56 15.86 -4.49 -19.50
C LEU A 56 14.93 -5.44 -18.73
N ARG A 57 15.28 -5.88 -17.52
CA ARG A 57 14.38 -6.67 -16.65
C ARG A 57 13.20 -5.83 -16.14
N THR A 58 13.40 -4.58 -15.72
CA THR A 58 12.29 -3.72 -15.28
C THR A 58 11.41 -3.27 -16.45
N SER A 59 11.99 -2.93 -17.60
CA SER A 59 11.26 -2.63 -18.84
C SER A 59 10.48 -3.84 -19.36
N THR A 60 11.06 -5.04 -19.35
CA THR A 60 10.34 -6.28 -19.77
C THR A 60 9.21 -6.62 -18.79
N SER A 61 9.45 -6.48 -17.48
CA SER A 61 8.40 -6.62 -16.46
C SER A 61 7.27 -5.62 -16.68
N CYS A 62 7.61 -4.34 -16.90
CA CYS A 62 6.65 -3.26 -17.17
C CYS A 62 5.86 -3.51 -18.47
N TYR A 63 6.54 -3.87 -19.57
CA TYR A 63 5.94 -4.20 -20.85
C TYR A 63 4.98 -5.39 -20.75
N ASN A 64 5.41 -6.49 -20.14
CA ASN A 64 4.58 -7.68 -19.95
C ASN A 64 3.35 -7.37 -19.06
N ARG A 65 3.52 -6.53 -18.04
CA ARG A 65 2.41 -6.05 -17.19
C ARG A 65 1.43 -5.17 -17.97
N LEU A 66 1.93 -4.24 -18.80
CA LEU A 66 1.09 -3.36 -19.63
C LEU A 66 0.35 -4.13 -20.74
N HIS A 67 1.02 -5.10 -21.37
CA HIS A 67 0.45 -5.92 -22.43
C HIS A 67 -0.58 -6.93 -21.89
N ARG A 68 -0.36 -7.50 -20.71
CA ARG A 68 -1.34 -8.37 -20.03
C ARG A 68 -2.64 -7.64 -19.67
N SER A 69 -2.57 -6.32 -19.41
CA SER A 69 -3.76 -5.49 -19.22
C SER A 69 -4.54 -5.17 -20.50
N ARG A 70 -4.01 -5.49 -21.69
CA ARG A 70 -4.72 -5.36 -22.98
C ARG A 70 -5.41 -6.63 -23.44
N SER A 71 -5.05 -7.82 -22.91
CA SER A 71 -5.60 -9.10 -23.35
C SER A 71 -6.81 -9.56 -22.52
N ILE A 72 -7.76 -8.65 -22.26
CA ILE A 72 -9.06 -8.96 -21.68
C ILE A 72 -10.13 -8.24 -22.53
N GLU A 73 -10.39 -8.81 -23.70
CA GLU A 73 -11.56 -8.47 -24.50
C GLU A 73 -12.75 -9.38 -24.10
N SER A 74 -13.95 -8.82 -24.17
CA SER A 74 -15.24 -9.49 -23.92
C SER A 74 -15.61 -10.35 -25.14
N PRO A 75 -16.03 -11.62 -24.96
CA PRO A 75 -17.41 -11.96 -24.58
C PRO A 75 -17.44 -12.91 -23.34
N ASP A 76 -18.56 -13.31 -22.72
CA ASP A 76 -19.82 -13.82 -23.27
C ASP A 76 -21.12 -13.31 -22.62
N ALA A 77 -22.24 -13.73 -23.20
CA ALA A 77 -23.56 -13.13 -23.07
C ALA A 77 -24.27 -13.34 -21.71
N PHE A 78 -25.16 -12.40 -21.42
CA PHE A 78 -26.03 -12.34 -20.25
C PHE A 78 -27.25 -13.25 -20.43
N GLU A 79 -27.15 -14.52 -20.01
CA GLU A 79 -28.27 -15.47 -20.05
C GLU A 79 -29.11 -15.40 -18.76
N ILE A 80 -30.23 -14.66 -18.80
CA ILE A 80 -31.24 -14.73 -17.74
C ILE A 80 -32.00 -16.06 -17.88
N ALA A 81 -31.73 -17.00 -16.99
CA ALA A 81 -32.59 -18.15 -16.78
C ALA A 81 -33.95 -17.67 -16.21
N ASN A 82 -35.01 -17.75 -17.03
CA ASN A 82 -36.36 -17.32 -16.68
C ASN A 82 -37.01 -18.24 -15.62
N VAL A 83 -36.73 -18.00 -14.34
CA VAL A 83 -37.49 -18.59 -13.23
C VAL A 83 -38.89 -17.97 -13.22
N ARG A 84 -39.91 -18.81 -13.46
CA ARG A 84 -41.30 -18.37 -13.61
C ARG A 84 -41.90 -17.86 -12.30
N THR A 85 -42.69 -16.80 -12.43
CA THR A 85 -43.42 -16.13 -11.35
C THR A 85 -44.46 -17.04 -10.68
N THR A 86 -44.43 -17.17 -9.35
CA THR A 86 -45.53 -17.73 -8.56
C THR A 86 -45.83 -16.88 -7.31
N SER A 87 -46.82 -15.99 -7.45
CA SER A 87 -47.79 -15.60 -6.41
C SER A 87 -47.32 -15.34 -4.95
N SER A 88 -47.10 -14.06 -4.65
CA SER A 88 -47.79 -13.31 -3.57
C SER A 88 -47.94 -13.90 -2.15
N VAL A 89 -47.29 -13.25 -1.16
CA VAL A 89 -47.95 -12.76 0.07
C VAL A 89 -47.33 -11.42 0.48
N PRO A 90 -48.11 -10.34 0.74
CA PRO A 90 -47.56 -9.11 1.31
C PRO A 90 -47.32 -9.28 2.83
N PHE A 91 -46.06 -9.44 3.24
CA PHE A 91 -45.71 -9.63 4.66
C PHE A 91 -45.86 -8.34 5.48
N ARG A 92 -47.08 -8.09 5.96
CA ARG A 92 -47.40 -6.92 6.79
C ARG A 92 -47.66 -7.35 8.25
N THR A 93 -46.82 -6.95 9.19
CA THR A 93 -47.07 -7.13 10.63
C THR A 93 -46.43 -5.98 11.42
N ARG A 94 -47.13 -5.42 12.41
CA ARG A 94 -46.54 -4.39 13.30
C ARG A 94 -45.46 -5.04 14.18
N LEU A 95 -44.25 -4.49 14.17
CA LEU A 95 -43.06 -5.11 14.77
C LEU A 95 -42.87 -4.80 16.28
N ALA A 96 -43.72 -3.96 16.86
CA ALA A 96 -43.62 -3.48 18.25
C ALA A 96 -43.90 -4.54 19.35
N SER A 97 -44.03 -5.83 19.01
CA SER A 97 -44.39 -6.92 19.94
C SER A 97 -43.57 -8.20 19.72
N LEU A 98 -42.34 -8.06 19.20
CA LEU A 98 -41.55 -9.21 18.74
C LEU A 98 -40.45 -9.63 19.75
N SER A 99 -40.50 -10.91 20.13
CA SER A 99 -39.53 -11.57 21.00
C SER A 99 -38.14 -11.68 20.34
N SER A 100 -37.11 -11.90 21.16
CA SER A 100 -35.70 -11.86 20.75
C SER A 100 -35.37 -12.79 19.57
N ILE A 101 -36.02 -13.95 19.49
CA ILE A 101 -35.89 -14.92 18.38
C ILE A 101 -36.30 -14.29 17.05
N ARG A 102 -37.40 -13.54 17.02
CA ARG A 102 -37.90 -12.90 15.78
C ARG A 102 -37.13 -11.62 15.42
N ARG A 103 -36.41 -11.03 16.40
CA ARG A 103 -35.35 -10.05 16.13
C ARG A 103 -34.20 -10.70 15.35
N GLN A 104 -33.69 -11.86 15.78
CA GLN A 104 -32.65 -12.61 15.04
C GLN A 104 -33.06 -12.99 13.60
N VAL A 105 -34.36 -13.18 13.33
CA VAL A 105 -34.88 -13.43 11.96
C VAL A 105 -34.90 -12.18 11.09
N ILE A 106 -35.14 -10.99 11.66
CA ILE A 106 -35.06 -9.70 10.95
C ILE A 106 -33.58 -9.33 10.69
N CYS A 107 -32.71 -9.68 11.63
CA CYS A 107 -31.27 -9.37 11.63
C CYS A 107 -30.40 -10.22 10.68
N LYS A 108 -31.01 -11.01 9.78
CA LYS A 108 -30.33 -11.60 8.61
C LYS A 108 -30.92 -11.00 7.35
N SER A 109 -30.17 -10.08 6.71
CA SER A 109 -30.50 -9.59 5.37
C SER A 109 -30.23 -10.68 4.33
N GLU A 110 -31.29 -11.40 3.95
CA GLU A 110 -31.26 -12.30 2.80
C GLU A 110 -31.08 -11.49 1.50
N PRO A 111 -30.35 -12.00 0.48
CA PRO A 111 -30.19 -11.32 -0.79
C PRO A 111 -31.53 -11.07 -1.50
N PHE A 112 -31.80 -9.81 -1.86
CA PHE A 112 -32.99 -9.38 -2.60
C PHE A 112 -32.62 -8.86 -4.00
N SER A 113 -33.60 -8.74 -4.91
CA SER A 113 -33.32 -8.35 -6.29
C SER A 113 -33.11 -6.83 -6.44
N ILE A 114 -32.37 -6.43 -7.49
CA ILE A 114 -32.18 -5.01 -7.83
C ILE A 114 -33.51 -4.27 -8.12
N MET A 115 -34.56 -5.00 -8.50
CA MET A 115 -35.90 -4.44 -8.72
C MET A 115 -36.58 -4.03 -7.41
N GLU A 116 -36.26 -4.70 -6.30
CA GLU A 116 -36.84 -4.46 -4.98
C GLU A 116 -36.06 -3.41 -4.18
N PHE A 117 -34.78 -3.17 -4.50
CA PHE A 117 -33.86 -2.29 -3.78
C PHE A 117 -34.46 -0.94 -3.36
N ARG A 118 -35.15 -0.25 -4.27
CA ARG A 118 -35.78 1.05 -4.00
C ARG A 118 -36.78 0.98 -2.84
N ASP A 119 -37.64 -0.04 -2.85
CA ASP A 119 -38.75 -0.14 -1.90
C ASP A 119 -38.32 -0.87 -0.61
N HIS A 120 -37.29 -1.71 -0.68
CA HIS A 120 -36.54 -2.22 0.47
C HIS A 120 -35.86 -1.07 1.25
N VAL A 121 -35.08 -0.21 0.59
CA VAL A 121 -34.42 0.95 1.25
C VAL A 121 -35.46 1.93 1.85
N ARG A 122 -36.58 2.16 1.16
CA ARG A 122 -37.71 2.93 1.72
C ARG A 122 -38.33 2.28 2.96
N HIS A 123 -38.37 0.95 3.02
CA HIS A 123 -38.83 0.23 4.20
C HIS A 123 -37.83 0.38 5.36
N LEU A 124 -36.53 0.29 5.10
CA LEU A 124 -35.50 0.41 6.12
C LEU A 124 -35.40 1.81 6.76
N HIS A 125 -35.67 2.86 5.96
CA HIS A 125 -35.79 4.26 6.43
C HIS A 125 -37.06 4.56 7.26
N ALA A 126 -38.02 3.62 7.34
CA ALA A 126 -39.25 3.84 8.08
C ALA A 126 -39.00 4.01 9.60
N ASP A 127 -39.90 4.75 10.25
CA ASP A 127 -39.88 5.01 11.69
C ASP A 127 -38.53 5.55 12.22
N SER A 128 -37.92 6.47 11.45
CA SER A 128 -36.61 7.10 11.71
C SER A 128 -35.44 6.11 11.70
N ASP A 129 -35.21 5.45 10.57
CA ASP A 129 -34.10 4.50 10.34
C ASP A 129 -34.08 3.33 11.35
N TYR A 130 -35.23 2.98 11.93
CA TYR A 130 -35.34 1.96 12.98
C TYR A 130 -34.88 0.57 12.50
N LEU A 131 -35.24 0.20 11.27
CA LEU A 131 -34.86 -1.09 10.70
C LEU A 131 -33.41 -1.10 10.23
N PHE A 132 -32.90 0.00 9.65
CA PHE A 132 -31.46 0.16 9.41
C PHE A 132 -30.64 0.00 10.69
N SER A 133 -31.11 0.55 11.81
CA SER A 133 -30.46 0.43 13.12
C SER A 133 -30.43 -1.02 13.60
N LEU A 134 -31.55 -1.75 13.50
CA LEU A 134 -31.63 -3.18 13.87
C LEU A 134 -30.75 -4.09 12.99
N GLU A 135 -30.61 -3.78 11.70
CA GLU A 135 -29.73 -4.53 10.80
C GLU A 135 -28.25 -4.23 11.12
N TYR A 136 -27.89 -2.96 11.32
CA TYR A 136 -26.54 -2.56 11.68
C TYR A 136 -26.08 -3.14 13.03
N GLU A 137 -26.94 -3.13 14.05
CA GLU A 137 -26.65 -3.75 15.36
C GLU A 137 -26.37 -5.26 15.25
N ALA A 138 -26.97 -5.95 14.28
CA ALA A 138 -26.73 -7.38 14.05
C ALA A 138 -25.29 -7.66 13.59
N VAL A 139 -24.75 -6.81 12.71
CA VAL A 139 -23.38 -6.94 12.17
C VAL A 139 -22.34 -6.80 13.29
N GLY A 140 -22.57 -5.91 14.25
CA GLY A 140 -21.57 -5.53 15.27
C GLY A 140 -21.26 -6.56 16.36
N GLY A 141 -21.88 -7.75 16.35
CA GLY A 141 -21.82 -8.68 17.48
C GLY A 141 -21.02 -9.97 17.25
N LYS A 142 -20.06 -10.29 18.15
CA LYS A 142 -19.50 -11.65 18.29
C LYS A 142 -20.57 -12.74 18.50
N LYS A 143 -21.77 -12.34 18.94
CA LYS A 143 -22.97 -13.20 19.09
C LYS A 143 -23.64 -13.59 17.77
N HIS A 144 -23.33 -12.87 16.68
CA HIS A 144 -23.97 -12.99 15.37
C HIS A 144 -23.02 -13.43 14.24
N LEU A 145 -21.71 -13.51 14.53
CA LEU A 145 -20.71 -14.17 13.68
C LEU A 145 -21.18 -15.56 13.22
N ASN A 146 -20.85 -15.95 11.98
CA ASN A 146 -21.13 -17.29 11.49
C ASN A 146 -20.22 -18.31 12.19
N ASP A 147 -20.55 -19.60 12.15
CA ASP A 147 -19.70 -20.64 12.77
C ASP A 147 -18.30 -20.76 12.13
N VAL A 148 -18.15 -20.25 10.91
CA VAL A 148 -16.85 -20.04 10.24
C VAL A 148 -16.06 -18.92 10.93
N ASP A 149 -16.69 -17.78 11.20
CA ASP A 149 -16.02 -16.58 11.74
C ASP A 149 -15.80 -16.68 13.26
N LYS A 150 -16.63 -17.48 13.97
CA LYS A 150 -16.36 -17.94 15.34
C LYS A 150 -15.12 -18.83 15.43
N LYS A 151 -14.72 -19.47 14.32
CA LYS A 151 -13.56 -20.36 14.21
C LYS A 151 -12.31 -19.64 13.71
N GLN A 152 -12.44 -18.46 13.10
CA GLN A 152 -11.31 -17.57 12.90
C GLN A 152 -10.90 -16.98 14.26
N ASP A 153 -9.61 -17.06 14.59
CA ASP A 153 -9.14 -16.45 15.82
C ASP A 153 -9.09 -14.92 15.61
N LEU A 154 -10.02 -14.21 16.24
CA LEU A 154 -10.16 -12.75 16.17
C LEU A 154 -9.21 -12.06 17.17
N THR A 155 -7.96 -12.53 17.18
CA THR A 155 -6.88 -11.99 18.01
C THR A 155 -6.25 -10.77 17.35
N THR A 156 -5.63 -9.94 18.19
CA THR A 156 -4.92 -8.72 17.78
C THR A 156 -3.59 -8.62 18.56
N HIS A 157 -2.92 -9.76 18.75
CA HIS A 157 -1.70 -9.89 19.54
C HIS A 157 -0.56 -9.04 18.97
N GLU A 158 -0.42 -9.01 17.65
CA GLU A 158 0.62 -8.24 16.98
C GLU A 158 0.41 -6.73 17.16
N GLY A 159 -0.83 -6.26 17.09
CA GLY A 159 -1.16 -4.86 17.39
C GLY A 159 -1.00 -4.48 18.86
N LYS A 160 -0.97 -5.45 19.77
CA LYS A 160 -0.81 -5.25 21.22
C LYS A 160 0.65 -5.28 21.70
N LYS A 161 1.59 -5.84 20.92
CA LYS A 161 3.03 -5.83 21.22
C LYS A 161 3.51 -4.41 21.58
N VAL A 162 4.38 -4.29 22.58
CA VAL A 162 4.84 -2.99 23.11
C VAL A 162 5.43 -2.10 22.00
N ASN A 163 6.27 -2.67 21.15
CA ASN A 163 6.93 -2.00 20.03
C ASN A 163 5.95 -1.55 18.92
N ASN A 164 4.75 -2.14 18.87
CA ASN A 164 3.73 -1.86 17.84
C ASN A 164 2.68 -0.85 18.30
N LYS A 165 2.52 -0.60 19.61
CA LYS A 165 1.55 0.37 20.13
C LYS A 165 1.71 1.76 19.51
N ALA A 166 2.94 2.27 19.40
CA ALA A 166 3.24 3.56 18.79
C ALA A 166 3.01 3.60 17.26
N LYS A 167 2.84 2.44 16.62
CA LYS A 167 2.52 2.30 15.18
C LYS A 167 1.01 2.38 14.93
N ASN A 168 0.16 2.44 15.97
CA ASN A 168 -1.31 2.51 15.87
C ASN A 168 -1.83 3.92 16.18
N ARG A 169 -2.81 4.40 15.40
CA ARG A 169 -3.48 5.70 15.62
C ARG A 169 -4.45 5.69 16.79
N TYR A 170 -5.10 4.54 17.03
CA TYR A 170 -6.02 4.30 18.14
C TYR A 170 -5.67 2.96 18.80
N ALA A 171 -5.91 2.82 20.11
CA ALA A 171 -5.48 1.65 20.89
C ALA A 171 -6.47 0.47 20.84
N ASP A 172 -7.71 0.75 20.44
CA ASP A 172 -8.84 -0.16 20.25
C ASP A 172 -8.97 -0.64 18.79
N ILE A 173 -8.66 0.22 17.82
CA ILE A 173 -8.64 -0.13 16.39
C ILE A 173 -7.32 -0.82 16.01
N LEU A 174 -7.27 -2.13 16.19
CA LEU A 174 -6.10 -2.99 15.93
C LEU A 174 -6.41 -4.04 14.84
N PRO A 175 -5.42 -4.40 13.99
CA PRO A 175 -5.62 -5.37 12.93
C PRO A 175 -5.75 -6.80 13.47
N TYR A 176 -6.63 -7.61 12.89
CA TYR A 176 -6.73 -9.03 13.23
C TYR A 176 -5.52 -9.81 12.73
N ASP A 177 -4.92 -10.66 13.58
CA ASP A 177 -3.65 -11.33 13.29
C ASP A 177 -3.74 -12.27 12.06
N HIS A 178 -4.88 -12.91 11.83
CA HIS A 178 -5.10 -13.87 10.73
C HIS A 178 -5.20 -13.21 9.33
N SER A 179 -5.51 -11.91 9.26
CA SER A 179 -5.77 -11.17 8.00
C SER A 179 -4.95 -9.88 7.88
N ARG A 180 -4.03 -9.61 8.83
CA ARG A 180 -3.17 -8.43 8.77
C ARG A 180 -2.28 -8.43 7.53
N VAL A 181 -1.85 -7.25 7.10
CA VAL A 181 -0.72 -7.13 6.19
C VAL A 181 0.57 -7.38 6.98
N VAL A 182 1.36 -8.32 6.50
CA VAL A 182 2.71 -8.63 6.99
C VAL A 182 3.68 -7.99 6.02
N LEU A 183 4.55 -7.11 6.50
CA LEU A 183 5.68 -6.59 5.72
C LEU A 183 6.87 -7.54 5.83
N THR A 184 7.75 -7.49 4.85
CA THR A 184 9.05 -8.16 4.88
C THR A 184 9.81 -7.75 6.15
N GLU A 185 10.43 -8.69 6.84
CA GLU A 185 11.26 -8.37 8.01
C GLU A 185 12.51 -7.58 7.57
N ILE A 186 12.94 -6.64 8.41
CA ILE A 186 14.18 -5.89 8.25
C ILE A 186 15.13 -6.34 9.36
N ASP A 187 16.31 -6.82 8.96
CA ASP A 187 17.39 -7.24 9.86
C ASP A 187 17.68 -6.16 10.91
N GLU A 188 17.98 -6.59 12.14
CA GLU A 188 18.27 -5.74 13.30
C GLU A 188 17.11 -4.81 13.75
N GLN A 189 15.92 -4.85 13.11
CA GLN A 189 14.76 -4.03 13.48
C GLN A 189 13.56 -4.88 13.96
N PRO A 190 13.39 -5.08 15.28
CA PRO A 190 12.26 -5.85 15.84
C PRO A 190 10.88 -5.33 15.44
N ASP A 191 9.97 -6.26 15.14
CA ASP A 191 8.60 -6.00 14.69
C ASP A 191 8.51 -5.07 13.45
N SER A 192 9.55 -5.04 12.61
CA SER A 192 9.60 -4.30 11.33
C SER A 192 8.57 -4.79 10.30
N GLU A 193 8.07 -6.01 10.49
CA GLU A 193 6.95 -6.63 9.76
C GLU A 193 5.58 -5.95 10.01
N TYR A 194 5.43 -5.16 11.08
CA TYR A 194 4.11 -4.68 11.50
C TYR A 194 3.64 -3.40 10.78
N ILE A 195 2.39 -3.43 10.33
CA ILE A 195 1.58 -2.26 10.00
C ILE A 195 0.12 -2.48 10.42
N ASN A 196 -0.57 -1.41 10.83
CA ASN A 196 -2.00 -1.44 11.12
C ASN A 196 -2.80 -1.42 9.80
N ALA A 197 -2.95 -2.59 9.20
CA ALA A 197 -3.75 -2.83 8.00
C ALA A 197 -4.18 -4.31 7.92
N ASN A 198 -5.33 -4.57 7.30
CA ASN A 198 -5.85 -5.91 6.98
C ASN A 198 -6.14 -6.01 5.47
N TYR A 199 -5.99 -7.21 4.92
CA TYR A 199 -6.57 -7.54 3.63
C TYR A 199 -8.08 -7.66 3.75
N VAL A 200 -8.81 -7.15 2.77
CA VAL A 200 -10.27 -7.23 2.68
C VAL A 200 -10.68 -7.83 1.34
N ASP A 201 -11.67 -8.70 1.39
CA ASP A 201 -12.19 -9.41 0.22
C ASP A 201 -13.10 -8.49 -0.62
N SER A 202 -13.21 -8.80 -1.90
CA SER A 202 -14.23 -8.25 -2.80
C SER A 202 -15.23 -9.35 -3.16
N TYR A 203 -16.39 -8.95 -3.68
CA TYR A 203 -17.43 -9.85 -4.16
C TYR A 203 -16.97 -10.97 -5.12
N ARG A 204 -15.83 -10.81 -5.81
CA ARG A 204 -15.30 -11.81 -6.78
C ARG A 204 -13.87 -12.29 -6.53
N LYS A 205 -13.17 -11.76 -5.53
CA LYS A 205 -11.75 -12.04 -5.29
C LYS A 205 -11.40 -11.85 -3.81
N PRO A 206 -10.78 -12.83 -3.13
CA PRO A 206 -10.25 -12.65 -1.79
C PRO A 206 -8.99 -11.79 -1.78
N ARG A 207 -8.74 -11.07 -0.68
CA ARG A 207 -7.61 -10.15 -0.51
C ARG A 207 -7.49 -9.17 -1.69
N ALA A 208 -8.62 -8.60 -2.10
CA ALA A 208 -8.71 -7.69 -3.23
C ALA A 208 -8.34 -6.25 -2.86
N TYR A 209 -8.57 -5.86 -1.60
CA TYR A 209 -8.27 -4.56 -1.05
C TYR A 209 -7.36 -4.70 0.18
N ILE A 210 -6.75 -3.59 0.58
CA ILE A 210 -6.11 -3.44 1.89
C ILE A 210 -6.82 -2.29 2.60
N ALA A 211 -7.46 -2.57 3.73
CA ALA A 211 -7.94 -1.55 4.65
C ALA A 211 -6.79 -1.21 5.62
N ALA A 212 -6.31 0.04 5.58
CA ALA A 212 -5.20 0.51 6.39
C ALA A 212 -5.57 1.82 7.11
N GLN A 213 -5.01 2.06 8.29
CA GLN A 213 -5.13 3.37 8.93
C GLN A 213 -4.47 4.47 8.07
N GLY A 214 -4.97 5.71 8.17
CA GLY A 214 -4.23 6.86 7.65
C GLY A 214 -2.87 6.97 8.35
N PRO A 215 -1.73 7.04 7.62
CA PRO A 215 -0.41 6.85 8.20
C PRO A 215 -0.05 7.90 9.27
N LEU A 216 0.63 7.45 10.32
CA LEU A 216 1.29 8.31 11.31
C LEU A 216 2.69 8.72 10.80
N PRO A 217 3.29 9.82 11.27
CA PRO A 217 4.66 10.20 10.90
C PRO A 217 5.68 9.08 11.12
N VAL A 218 5.59 8.38 12.26
CA VAL A 218 6.45 7.21 12.59
C VAL A 218 6.17 5.98 11.71
N GLY A 219 4.98 5.88 11.10
CA GLY A 219 4.56 4.75 10.27
C GLY A 219 4.63 5.01 8.75
N LEU A 220 5.02 6.22 8.32
CA LEU A 220 4.93 6.65 6.92
C LEU A 220 5.82 5.80 5.99
N VAL A 221 7.00 5.40 6.45
CA VAL A 221 7.89 4.49 5.70
C VAL A 221 7.24 3.11 5.53
N ASN A 222 6.69 2.54 6.60
CA ASN A 222 6.00 1.25 6.53
C ASN A 222 4.75 1.30 5.63
N PHE A 223 4.06 2.44 5.54
CA PHE A 223 2.95 2.60 4.59
C PHE A 223 3.42 2.54 3.12
N TRP A 224 4.50 3.23 2.76
CA TRP A 224 5.03 3.16 1.40
C TRP A 224 5.68 1.81 1.06
N ARG A 225 6.33 1.17 2.05
CA ARG A 225 6.75 -0.24 1.97
C ARG A 225 5.56 -1.16 1.67
N MET A 226 4.46 -1.04 2.43
CA MET A 226 3.24 -1.81 2.21
C MET A 226 2.73 -1.67 0.77
N VAL A 227 2.65 -0.44 0.26
CA VAL A 227 2.23 -0.15 -1.12
C VAL A 227 3.14 -0.82 -2.16
N TRP A 228 4.46 -0.76 -1.95
CA TRP A 228 5.46 -1.36 -2.84
C TRP A 228 5.44 -2.90 -2.80
N GLU A 229 5.53 -3.47 -1.60
CA GLU A 229 5.60 -4.92 -1.36
C GLU A 229 4.30 -5.64 -1.81
N ASN A 230 3.15 -4.96 -1.78
CA ASN A 230 1.87 -5.48 -2.27
C ASN A 230 1.56 -5.11 -3.74
N ASP A 231 2.50 -4.49 -4.47
CA ASP A 231 2.33 -4.10 -5.88
C ASP A 231 1.12 -3.16 -6.13
N SER A 232 0.74 -2.39 -5.10
CA SER A 232 -0.51 -1.60 -5.07
C SER A 232 -0.45 -0.40 -6.02
N ARG A 233 -1.37 -0.37 -7.00
CA ARG A 233 -1.38 0.62 -8.09
C ARG A 233 -2.34 1.80 -7.91
N VAL A 234 -3.22 1.73 -6.91
CA VAL A 234 -4.19 2.77 -6.57
C VAL A 234 -4.25 2.90 -5.06
N ILE A 235 -4.31 4.14 -4.55
CA ILE A 235 -4.56 4.46 -3.15
C ILE A 235 -5.83 5.30 -3.12
N VAL A 236 -6.80 4.91 -2.30
CA VAL A 236 -8.06 5.65 -2.11
C VAL A 236 -8.08 6.21 -0.70
N MET A 237 -8.14 7.53 -0.57
CA MET A 237 -8.20 8.24 0.71
C MET A 237 -9.59 8.84 0.90
N VAL A 238 -10.27 8.46 1.99
CA VAL A 238 -11.69 8.77 2.25
C VAL A 238 -11.91 9.73 3.42
N THR A 239 -10.88 10.50 3.78
CA THR A 239 -10.86 11.49 4.88
C THR A 239 -10.01 12.69 4.47
N ASN A 240 -10.18 13.83 5.15
CA ASN A 240 -9.34 15.01 4.98
C ASN A 240 -8.04 14.87 5.78
N LEU A 241 -7.04 15.74 5.51
CA LEU A 241 -5.84 15.83 6.35
C LEU A 241 -6.15 16.35 7.77
N PHE A 242 -7.20 17.16 7.89
CA PHE A 242 -7.70 17.70 9.15
C PHE A 242 -9.23 17.73 9.12
N GLU A 243 -9.85 17.26 10.19
CA GLU A 243 -11.29 17.36 10.40
C GLU A 243 -11.54 18.31 11.59
N ARG A 244 -12.54 19.19 11.45
CA ARG A 244 -12.92 20.09 12.55
C ARG A 244 -13.77 19.30 13.54
N MET A 245 -13.34 19.24 14.80
CA MET A 245 -14.25 18.87 15.88
C MET A 245 -15.42 19.88 15.88
N LYS A 246 -16.64 19.35 15.97
CA LYS A 246 -17.91 20.09 16.10
C LYS A 246 -18.41 19.99 17.53
#